data_AF-A0A819XQ94-F1
#
_entry.id   AF-A0A819XQ94-F1
#
_cell.length_a   1.000
_cell.length_b   1.000
_cell.length_c   1.000
_cell.angle_alpha   90.00
_cell.angle_beta   90.00
_cell.angle_gamma   90.00
#
_symmetry.space_group_name_H-M   'P 1'
#
loop_
_entity.id
_entity.type
_entity.pdbx_description
1 polymer ?
#
loop_
_entity_poly.entity_id
_entity_poly.type
_entity_poly.pdbx_seq_one_letter_code
_entity_poly.pdbx_strand_id
1 'polypeptide(L)' 'MVNQLRLYHADSPVQLKKVDEFKEFYDCKVMAVYVYSKDSCIHQPINVALRTKDIAALIKYRYFISHLCSNLAER' A
#
# COMPACT_ATOMS: atom_id res chain seq x y z
N MET A 1 5.25 6.83 -2.31
CA MET A 1 4.13 5.98 -1.84
C MET A 1 3.40 6.58 -0.65
N VAL A 2 4.04 6.76 0.52
CA VAL A 2 3.38 7.28 1.75
C VAL A 2 2.61 8.58 1.54
N ASN A 3 3.19 9.56 0.84
CA ASN A 3 2.48 10.81 0.53
C ASN A 3 1.19 10.59 -0.28
N GLN A 4 1.17 9.60 -1.17
CA GLN A 4 -0.04 9.27 -1.95
C GLN A 4 -1.10 8.61 -1.07
N LEU A 5 -0.70 7.82 -0.07
CA LEU A 5 -1.63 7.28 0.92
C LEU A 5 -2.23 8.39 1.80
N ARG A 6 -1.41 9.37 2.22
CA ARG A 6 -1.91 10.54 2.96
C ARG A 6 -2.91 11.36 2.15
N LEU A 7 -2.65 11.57 0.86
CA LEU A 7 -3.58 12.27 -0.03
C LEU A 7 -4.87 11.48 -0.26
N TYR A 8 -4.78 10.16 -0.45
CA TYR A 8 -5.94 9.30 -0.66
C TYR A 8 -6.85 9.26 0.59
N HIS A 9 -6.25 9.27 1.78
CA HIS A 9 -6.94 9.18 3.07
C HIS A 9 -7.08 10.52 3.79
N ALA A 10 -6.98 11.65 3.08
CA ALA A 10 -6.89 12.99 3.68
C ALA A 10 -8.05 13.28 4.64
N ASP A 11 -9.23 12.77 4.35
CA ASP A 11 -10.45 12.99 5.13
C ASP A 11 -10.68 11.96 6.24
N SER A 12 -9.74 11.02 6.46
CA SER A 12 -9.87 9.94 7.45
C SER A 12 -8.71 9.94 8.45
N PRO A 13 -8.89 10.56 9.63
CA PRO A 13 -7.87 10.55 10.69
C PRO A 13 -7.44 9.14 11.11
N VAL A 14 -8.38 8.19 11.11
CA VAL A 14 -8.12 6.78 11.43
C VAL A 14 -7.17 6.16 10.41
N GLN A 15 -7.40 6.40 9.11
CA GLN A 15 -6.52 5.87 8.07
C GLN A 15 -5.18 6.61 8.04
N LEU A 16 -5.15 7.93 8.31
CA LEU A 16 -3.91 8.69 8.43
C LEU A 16 -3.00 8.12 9.52
N LYS A 17 -3.55 7.75 10.68
CA LYS A 17 -2.78 7.05 11.73
C LYS A 17 -2.19 5.73 11.21
N LYS A 18 -2.98 4.93 10.48
CA LYS A 18 -2.49 3.70 9.85
C LYS A 18 -1.41 3.95 8.79
N VAL A 19 -1.42 5.11 8.13
CA VAL A 19 -0.36 5.51 7.19
C VAL A 19 0.94 5.83 7.93
N ASP A 20 0.83 6.45 9.11
CA ASP A 20 1.99 6.72 9.96
C ASP A 20 2.57 5.43 10.54
N GLU A 21 1.71 4.53 11.07
CA GLU A 21 2.11 3.18 11.47
C GLU A 21 2.77 2.44 10.31
N PHE A 22 2.14 2.43 9.13
CA PHE A 22 2.72 1.80 7.95
C PHE A 22 4.10 2.38 7.61
N LYS A 23 4.30 3.70 7.71
CA LYS A 23 5.60 4.35 7.42
C LYS A 23 6.68 3.91 8.41
N GLU A 24 6.33 3.73 9.68
CA GLU A 24 7.27 3.32 10.73
C GLU A 24 7.61 1.83 10.64
N PHE A 25 6.62 0.98 10.34
CA PHE A 25 6.79 -0.48 10.32
C PHE A 25 7.24 -1.05 8.98
N TYR A 26 6.90 -0.42 7.85
CA TYR A 26 7.23 -0.94 6.53
C TYR A 26 8.68 -0.62 6.16
N ASP A 27 9.58 -1.57 6.44
CA ASP A 27 10.92 -1.62 5.88
C ASP A 27 11.05 -2.74 4.82
N CYS A 28 12.20 -2.80 4.15
CA CYS A 28 12.46 -3.83 3.14
C CYS A 28 12.68 -5.24 3.72
N LYS A 29 12.70 -5.40 5.05
CA LYS A 29 12.87 -6.68 5.74
C LYS A 29 11.52 -7.30 6.12
N VAL A 30 10.50 -6.48 6.33
CA VAL A 30 9.12 -6.94 6.54
C VAL A 30 8.52 -7.38 5.21
N MET A 31 8.08 -8.64 5.12
CA MET A 31 7.40 -9.13 3.90
C MET A 31 6.14 -8.29 3.63
N ALA A 32 6.05 -7.75 2.42
CA ALA A 32 4.92 -6.96 1.94
C ALA A 32 3.57 -7.68 2.05
N VAL A 33 3.56 -9.03 2.02
CA VAL A 33 2.34 -9.83 2.22
C VAL A 33 1.69 -9.60 3.60
N TYR A 34 2.48 -9.37 4.66
CA TYR A 34 1.93 -9.15 6.01
C TYR A 34 1.26 -7.79 6.16
N VAL A 35 1.71 -6.81 5.39
CA VAL A 35 1.15 -5.45 5.41
C VAL A 35 0.10 -5.22 4.31
N TYR A 36 -0.18 -6.23 3.47
CA TYR A 36 -1.24 -6.20 2.47
C TYR A 36 -2.52 -6.92 2.93
N SER A 37 -3.03 -6.53 4.10
CA SER A 37 -4.31 -7.03 4.65
C SER A 37 -5.46 -6.04 4.37
N LYS A 38 -6.72 -6.50 4.49
CA LYS A 38 -7.90 -5.64 4.27
C LYS A 38 -7.92 -4.39 5.15
N ASP A 39 -7.34 -4.47 6.34
CA ASP A 39 -7.31 -3.37 7.32
C ASP A 39 -6.15 -2.40 7.09
N SER A 40 -5.23 -2.72 6.17
CA SER A 40 -4.08 -1.90 5.85
C SER A 40 -4.46 -0.68 5.02
N CYS A 41 -3.82 0.45 5.31
CA CYS A 41 -4.04 1.70 4.59
C CYS A 41 -3.70 1.60 3.09
N ILE A 42 -2.84 0.65 2.70
CA ILE A 42 -2.39 0.47 1.30
C ILE A 42 -3.28 -0.48 0.48
N HIS A 43 -4.07 -1.31 1.14
CA HIS A 43 -4.84 -2.36 0.47
C HIS A 43 -5.94 -1.79 -0.42
N GLN A 44 -6.76 -0.87 0.09
CA GLN A 44 -7.87 -0.31 -0.67
C GLN A 44 -7.40 0.53 -1.88
N PRO A 45 -6.43 1.45 -1.77
CA PRO A 45 -5.95 2.24 -2.91
C PRO A 45 -5.44 1.37 -4.07
N ILE A 46 -4.66 0.33 -3.79
CA ILE A 46 -4.13 -0.57 -4.82
C ILE A 46 -5.27 -1.36 -5.48
N ASN A 47 -6.19 -1.93 -4.69
CA ASN A 47 -7.32 -2.69 -5.25
C ASN A 47 -8.25 -1.84 -6.10
N VAL A 48 -8.51 -0.59 -5.70
CA VAL A 48 -9.28 0.35 -6.50
C VAL A 48 -8.56 0.61 -7.84
N ALA A 49 -7.27 0.95 -7.80
CA ALA A 49 -6.47 1.20 -9.00
C ALA A 49 -6.42 0.00 -9.96
N LEU A 50 -6.33 -1.23 -9.43
CA LEU A 50 -6.39 -2.45 -10.24
C LEU A 50 -7.75 -2.62 -10.92
N ARG A 51 -8.85 -2.42 -10.20
CA ARG A 51 -10.22 -2.57 -10.74
C ARG A 51 -10.54 -1.51 -11.79
N THR A 52 -10.10 -0.27 -11.57
CA THR A 52 -10.35 0.85 -12.49
C THR A 52 -9.32 0.95 -13.61
N LYS A 53 -8.28 0.10 -13.59
CA LYS A 53 -7.15 0.15 -14.53
C LYS A 53 -6.44 1.51 -14.52
N ASP A 54 -6.37 2.15 -13.35
CA ASP A 54 -5.63 3.40 -13.16
C ASP A 54 -4.12 3.14 -13.12
N ILE A 55 -3.51 3.16 -14.30
CA ILE A 55 -2.06 2.93 -14.48
C ILE A 55 -1.24 3.98 -13.72
N ALA A 56 -1.69 5.24 -13.65
CA ALA A 56 -0.96 6.28 -12.96
C ALA A 56 -0.90 6.02 -11.45
N ALA A 57 -2.00 5.57 -10.85
CA ALA A 57 -2.02 5.10 -9.46
C ALA A 57 -1.13 3.86 -9.26
N LEU A 58 -1.21 2.86 -10.14
CA LEU A 58 -0.36 1.66 -10.04
C LEU A 58 1.13 1.99 -10.09
N ILE A 59 1.55 2.93 -10.95
CA ILE A 59 2.94 3.41 -11.02
C ILE A 59 3.39 4.05 -9.69
N LYS A 60 2.50 4.75 -8.98
CA LYS A 60 2.81 5.37 -7.68
C LYS A 60 3.03 4.34 -6.56
N TYR A 61 2.40 3.16 -6.68
CA TYR A 61 2.54 2.04 -5.74
C TYR A 61 3.50 0.93 -6.22
N ARG A 62 4.14 1.11 -7.39
CA ARG A 62 4.93 0.06 -8.07
C ARG A 62 5.95 -0.67 -7.20
N TYR A 63 6.67 0.04 -6.33
CA TYR A 63 7.71 -0.60 -5.49
C TYR A 63 7.10 -1.57 -4.48
N PHE A 64 5.98 -1.19 -3.87
CA PHE A 64 5.26 -2.07 -2.96
C PHE A 64 4.65 -3.25 -3.69
N ILE A 65 4.05 -3.00 -4.86
CA ILE A 65 3.46 -4.05 -5.70
C ILE A 65 4.53 -5.05 -6.13
N SER A 66 5.69 -4.58 -6.61
CA SER A 66 6.82 -5.44 -6.96
C SER A 66 7.30 -6.26 -5.77
N HIS A 67 7.48 -5.62 -4.60
CA HIS A 67 7.87 -6.33 -3.38
C HIS A 67 6.84 -7.41 -2.98
N LEU A 68 5.55 -7.08 -3.04
CA LEU A 68 4.45 -8.01 -2.78
C LEU A 68 4.49 -9.20 -3.75
N CYS A 69 4.66 -8.95 -5.05
CA CYS A 69 4.77 -10.01 -6.05
C CYS A 69 5.98 -10.91 -5.81
N SER A 70 7.15 -10.33 -5.47
CA SER A 70 8.34 -11.13 -5.12
C SER A 70 8.09 -12.04 -3.92
N ASN A 71 7.49 -11.53 -2.84
CA ASN A 71 7.19 -12.36 -1.67
C ASN A 71 6.15 -13.46 -1.96
N LEU A 72 5.25 -13.23 -2.91
CA LEU A 72 4.26 -14.22 -3.32
C LEU A 72 4.84 -15.27 -4.28
N ALA A 73 5.84 -14.93 -5.09
CA ALA A 73 6.50 -15.84 -6.02
C ALA A 73 7.52 -16.76 -5.34
N GLU A 74 8.06 -16.35 -4.19
CA GLU A 74 8.94 -17.16 -3.34
C GLU A 74 8.20 -18.20 -2.48
N ARG A 75 6.86 -18.27 -2.60
CA ARG A 75 5.99 -19.25 -1.94
C ARG A 75 5.43 -20.25 -2.94
#